data_AF-A0A6L8DUJ6-F1
#
_entry.id   AF-A0A6L8DUJ6-F1
#
_cell.length_a   1.000
_cell.length_b   1.000
_cell.length_c   1.000
_cell.angle_alpha   90.00
_cell.angle_beta   90.00
_cell.angle_gamma   90.00
#
_symmetry.space_group_name_H-M   'P 1'
#
loop_
_entity.id
_entity.type
_entity.pdbx_description
1 polymer ?
#
loop_
_entity_poly.entity_id
_entity_poly.type
_entity_poly.pdbx_seq_one_letter_code
_entity_poly.pdbx_strand_id
1 'polypeptide(L)'
;MLAVVSGQVILASDVRAFLDLGLHEQGLWNVRDREPAAREAVGLSRLIERRLALDEVNRYRQAAPPPARVERAVAAVQARFADPGAFARLLSMVGIEMDDLRQILRDDIRIDEYVADRFGRGGRLTEVELRTHYDAHRARFLEGGEPLPFESVRDRVREDLWTDRRAELVAGWVAGLLRRAEVMRVDP
;
A
#
# COMPACT_ATOMS: atom_id res chain seq x y z
N MET A 1 22.27 -2.79 -8.89
CA MET A 1 21.74 -1.87 -7.87
C MET A 1 20.94 -0.80 -8.59
N LEU A 2 19.78 -0.40 -8.05
CA LEU A 2 18.93 0.63 -8.64
C LEU A 2 18.77 1.86 -7.73
N ALA A 3 18.78 1.66 -6.41
CA ALA A 3 18.74 2.77 -5.47
C ALA A 3 19.42 2.41 -4.14
N VAL A 4 19.77 3.43 -3.37
CA VAL A 4 20.13 3.34 -1.96
C VAL A 4 19.22 4.27 -1.16
N VAL A 5 18.59 3.74 -0.12
CA VAL A 5 17.64 4.44 0.74
C VAL A 5 18.04 4.21 2.19
N SER A 6 18.39 5.26 2.92
CA SER A 6 18.84 5.15 4.32
C SER A 6 20.01 4.15 4.50
N GLY A 7 20.92 4.09 3.53
CA GLY A 7 22.05 3.14 3.52
C GLY A 7 21.69 1.70 3.13
N GLN A 8 20.45 1.43 2.73
CA GLN A 8 19.99 0.11 2.28
C GLN A 8 19.87 0.08 0.77
N VAL A 9 20.47 -0.94 0.15
CA VAL A 9 20.50 -1.11 -1.30
C VAL A 9 19.19 -1.75 -1.77
N ILE A 10 18.60 -1.18 -2.82
CA ILE A 10 17.50 -1.79 -3.59
C ILE A 10 18.08 -2.27 -4.93
N LEU A 11 17.96 -3.57 -5.17
CA LEU A 11 18.41 -4.25 -6.38
C LEU A 11 17.29 -4.35 -7.42
N ALA A 12 17.67 -4.65 -8.66
CA ALA A 12 16.70 -4.94 -9.72
C ALA A 12 15.92 -6.24 -9.45
N SER A 13 16.54 -7.22 -8.80
CA SER A 13 15.88 -8.44 -8.32
C SER A 13 14.76 -8.14 -7.33
N ASP A 14 14.99 -7.19 -6.40
CA ASP A 14 13.99 -6.82 -5.39
C ASP A 14 12.76 -6.20 -6.06
N VAL A 15 12.97 -5.31 -7.03
CA VAL A 15 11.89 -4.68 -7.81
C VAL A 15 11.07 -5.74 -8.54
N ARG A 16 11.72 -6.69 -9.22
CA ARG A 16 11.03 -7.77 -9.92
C ARG A 16 10.25 -8.66 -8.95
N ALA A 17 10.87 -9.08 -7.85
CA ALA A 17 10.22 -9.88 -6.82
C ALA A 17 8.96 -9.19 -6.28
N PHE A 18 9.07 -7.91 -5.93
CA PHE A 18 7.97 -7.11 -5.38
C PHE A 18 6.80 -6.96 -6.36
N LEU A 19 7.12 -6.83 -7.65
CA LEU A 19 6.12 -6.74 -8.72
C LEU A 19 5.46 -8.08 -9.03
N ASP A 20 6.24 -9.16 -9.12
CA ASP A 20 5.74 -10.48 -9.53
C ASP A 20 5.04 -11.23 -8.41
N LEU A 21 5.37 -10.94 -7.15
CA LEU A 21 4.60 -11.38 -5.98
C LEU A 21 3.33 -10.52 -5.75
N GLY A 22 3.17 -9.42 -6.51
CA GLY A 22 2.03 -8.51 -6.39
C GLY A 22 1.98 -7.74 -5.07
N LEU A 23 3.13 -7.53 -4.41
CA LEU A 23 3.20 -6.87 -3.10
C LEU A 23 2.95 -5.36 -3.20
N HIS A 24 3.20 -4.77 -4.37
CA HIS A 24 2.95 -3.36 -4.68
C HIS A 24 1.47 -2.92 -4.65
N GLU A 25 0.53 -3.86 -4.56
CA GLU A 25 -0.90 -3.59 -4.56
C GLU A 25 -1.55 -3.72 -3.18
N GLN A 26 -0.78 -4.06 -2.14
CA GLN A 26 -1.32 -4.45 -0.84
C GLN A 26 -1.32 -3.32 0.21
N GLY A 27 -2.37 -3.21 1.00
CA GLY A 27 -2.35 -2.41 2.22
C GLY A 27 -2.79 -0.95 2.06
N LEU A 28 -2.91 -0.29 3.21
CA LEU A 28 -3.45 1.06 3.40
C LEU A 28 -2.45 2.15 3.01
N TRP A 29 -1.16 1.84 2.97
CA TRP A 29 -0.11 2.79 2.60
C TRP A 29 0.10 2.92 1.08
N ASN A 30 -0.50 2.01 0.29
CA ASN A 30 -0.38 2.01 -1.17
C ASN A 30 -1.41 2.96 -1.82
N VAL A 31 -0.94 4.14 -2.21
CA VAL A 31 -1.76 5.16 -2.92
C VAL A 31 -1.92 4.76 -4.38
N ARG A 32 -3.14 4.43 -4.84
CA ARG A 32 -3.41 3.81 -6.15
C ARG A 32 -3.22 4.69 -7.39
N ASP A 33 -3.10 6.00 -7.23
CA ASP A 33 -3.15 6.93 -8.37
C ASP A 33 -1.76 7.37 -8.81
N ARG A 34 -1.10 6.54 -9.64
CA ARG A 34 0.02 7.01 -10.46
C ARG A 34 -0.23 6.71 -11.92
N GLU A 35 0.02 7.71 -12.75
CA GLU A 35 0.09 7.62 -14.21
C GLU A 35 0.88 6.37 -14.67
N PRO A 36 0.58 5.82 -15.86
CA PRO A 36 1.26 4.66 -16.40
C PRO A 36 2.72 5.00 -16.75
N ALA A 37 3.60 4.94 -15.76
CA ALA A 37 5.04 4.84 -15.96
C ALA A 37 5.43 3.39 -16.28
N ALA A 38 6.66 3.18 -16.74
CA ALA A 38 7.20 1.83 -16.91
C ALA A 38 7.07 1.04 -15.59
N ARG A 39 6.52 -0.18 -15.65
CA ARG A 39 6.19 -1.03 -14.49
C ARG A 39 7.35 -1.13 -13.48
N GLU A 40 8.58 -1.24 -13.97
CA GLU A 40 9.79 -1.30 -13.13
C GLU A 40 10.07 0.00 -12.37
N ALA A 41 9.88 1.17 -13.01
CA ALA A 41 10.06 2.47 -12.36
C ALA A 41 9.00 2.70 -11.26
N VAL A 42 7.76 2.22 -11.49
CA VAL A 42 6.70 2.19 -10.47
C VAL A 42 7.12 1.28 -9.32
N GLY A 43 7.57 0.05 -9.61
CA GLY A 43 8.03 -0.91 -8.60
C GLY A 43 9.19 -0.37 -7.74
N LEU A 44 10.19 0.24 -8.37
CA LEU A 44 11.31 0.88 -7.67
C LEU A 44 10.83 2.00 -6.74
N SER A 45 9.96 2.88 -7.24
CA SER A 45 9.40 3.97 -6.44
C SER A 45 8.64 3.45 -5.23
N ARG A 46 7.83 2.39 -5.40
CA ARG A 46 7.11 1.76 -4.29
C ARG A 46 8.04 1.12 -3.26
N LEU A 47 9.13 0.48 -3.69
CA LEU A 47 10.10 -0.08 -2.75
C LEU A 47 10.84 1.00 -1.95
N ILE A 48 11.16 2.13 -2.58
CA ILE A 48 11.73 3.29 -1.89
C ILE A 48 10.74 3.79 -0.83
N GLU A 49 9.47 3.98 -1.21
CA GLU A 49 8.42 4.46 -0.30
C GLU A 49 8.17 3.49 0.86
N ARG A 50 8.08 2.20 0.56
CA ARG A 50 7.98 1.12 1.55
C ARG A 50 9.11 1.19 2.55
N ARG A 51 10.35 1.35 2.07
CA ARG A 51 11.54 1.41 2.92
C ARG A 51 11.49 2.61 3.86
N LEU A 52 11.14 3.78 3.33
CA LEU A 52 11.01 5.00 4.14
C LEU A 52 9.89 4.90 5.17
N ALA A 53 8.74 4.32 4.78
CA ALA A 53 7.63 4.06 5.68
C ALA A 53 8.06 3.11 6.81
N LEU A 54 8.77 2.02 6.47
CA LEU A 54 9.29 1.07 7.45
C LEU A 54 10.33 1.71 8.39
N ASP A 55 11.24 2.55 7.87
CA ASP A 55 12.20 3.29 8.69
C ASP A 55 11.50 4.23 9.67
N GLU A 56 10.40 4.88 9.26
CA GLU A 56 9.58 5.69 10.15
C GLU A 56 8.89 4.82 11.20
N VAL A 57 8.24 3.72 10.80
CA VAL A 57 7.56 2.78 11.70
C VAL A 57 8.52 2.21 12.73
N ASN A 58 9.74 1.84 12.34
CA ASN A 58 10.75 1.28 13.25
C ASN A 58 11.22 2.25 14.34
N ARG A 59 11.02 3.57 14.16
CA ARG A 59 11.27 4.57 15.22
C ARG A 59 10.25 4.45 16.34
N TYR A 60 9.05 3.97 16.03
CA TYR A 60 8.00 3.69 16.99
C TYR A 60 8.07 2.20 17.37
N ARG A 61 8.21 1.89 18.65
CA ARG A 61 8.27 0.50 19.14
C ARG A 61 6.89 -0.17 19.10
N GLN A 62 6.30 -0.27 17.91
CA GLN A 62 5.05 -0.99 17.71
C GLN A 62 5.24 -2.48 17.99
N ALA A 63 4.23 -3.09 18.59
CA ALA A 63 4.22 -4.52 18.83
C ALA A 63 4.29 -5.28 17.50
N ALA A 64 4.92 -6.46 17.51
CA ALA A 64 4.88 -7.34 16.36
C ALA A 64 3.43 -7.83 16.13
N PRO A 65 2.97 -7.93 14.87
CA PRO A 65 1.64 -8.44 14.59
C PRO A 65 1.54 -9.93 14.95
N PRO A 66 0.34 -10.43 15.30
CA PRO A 66 0.14 -11.84 15.62
C PRO A 66 0.57 -12.75 14.46
N PRO A 67 1.23 -13.91 14.71
CA PRO A 67 1.69 -14.82 13.65
C PRO A 67 0.57 -15.25 12.70
N ALA A 68 -0.63 -15.53 13.22
CA ALA A 68 -1.80 -15.90 12.41
C ALA A 68 -2.24 -14.80 11.43
N ARG A 69 -1.91 -13.52 11.68
CA ARG A 69 -2.16 -12.43 10.73
C ARG A 69 -1.16 -12.48 9.57
N VAL A 70 0.11 -12.79 9.84
CA VAL A 70 1.15 -12.97 8.82
C VAL A 70 0.83 -14.17 7.93
N GLU A 71 0.46 -15.33 8.50
CA GLU A 71 0.12 -16.52 7.71
C GLU A 71 -1.11 -16.30 6.81
N ARG A 72 -2.10 -15.52 7.26
CA ARG A 72 -3.22 -15.12 6.38
C ARG A 72 -2.77 -14.26 5.20
N ALA A 73 -1.82 -13.36 5.42
CA ALA A 73 -1.24 -12.55 4.35
C ALA A 73 -0.43 -13.43 3.37
N VAL A 74 0.33 -14.42 3.88
CA VAL A 74 1.04 -15.40 3.04
C VAL A 74 0.05 -16.17 2.17
N ALA A 75 -1.02 -16.70 2.76
CA ALA A 75 -2.07 -17.41 2.02
C ALA A 75 -2.72 -16.54 0.95
N ALA A 76 -2.94 -15.25 1.23
CA ALA A 76 -3.49 -14.30 0.25
C ALA A 76 -2.53 -14.04 -0.93
N VAL A 77 -1.22 -14.02 -0.70
CA VAL A 77 -0.22 -13.94 -1.79
C VAL A 77 -0.23 -15.23 -2.61
N GLN A 78 -0.23 -16.40 -1.95
CA GLN A 78 -0.24 -17.70 -2.62
C GLN A 78 -1.48 -17.92 -3.49
N ALA A 79 -2.65 -17.44 -3.05
CA ALA A 79 -3.91 -17.57 -3.78
C ALA A 79 -3.93 -16.87 -5.14
N ARG A 80 -2.94 -16.01 -5.44
CA ARG A 80 -2.78 -15.33 -6.73
C ARG A 80 -2.12 -16.22 -7.79
N PHE A 81 -1.52 -17.34 -7.39
CA PHE A 81 -0.80 -18.24 -8.27
C PHE A 81 -1.71 -19.38 -8.70
N ALA A 82 -1.55 -19.81 -9.95
CA ALA A 82 -2.34 -20.91 -10.53
C ALA A 82 -2.17 -22.23 -9.76
N ASP A 83 -0.97 -22.47 -9.23
CA ASP A 83 -0.64 -23.64 -8.42
C ASP A 83 0.50 -23.35 -7.41
N PRO A 84 0.63 -24.15 -6.33
CA PRO A 84 1.69 -23.97 -5.34
C PRO A 84 3.11 -24.06 -5.89
N GLY A 85 3.32 -24.85 -6.97
CA GLY A 85 4.60 -24.98 -7.63
C GLY A 85 5.00 -23.71 -8.39
N ALA A 86 4.04 -22.98 -8.98
CA ALA A 86 4.29 -21.70 -9.62
C ALA A 86 4.82 -20.66 -8.63
N PHE A 87 4.21 -20.60 -7.44
CA PHE A 87 4.67 -19.74 -6.36
C PHE A 87 6.08 -20.10 -5.87
N ALA A 88 6.36 -21.38 -5.63
CA ALA A 88 7.68 -21.83 -5.19
C ALA A 88 8.78 -21.56 -6.24
N ARG A 89 8.47 -21.76 -7.54
CA ARG A 89 9.39 -21.42 -8.64
C ARG A 89 9.69 -19.94 -8.68
N LEU A 90 8.69 -19.07 -8.48
CA LEU A 90 8.91 -17.63 -8.44
C LEU A 90 9.83 -17.25 -7.28
N LEU A 91 9.56 -17.72 -6.07
CA LEU A 91 10.40 -17.47 -4.89
C LEU A 91 11.86 -17.85 -5.15
N SER A 92 12.09 -19.05 -5.70
CA SER A 92 13.43 -19.51 -6.06
C SER A 92 14.08 -18.65 -7.15
N MET A 93 13.33 -18.21 -8.16
CA MET A 93 13.83 -17.38 -9.26
C MET A 93 14.29 -16.00 -8.78
N VAL A 94 13.60 -15.44 -7.79
CA VAL A 94 13.90 -14.10 -7.25
C VAL A 94 14.78 -14.14 -6.01
N GLY A 95 15.19 -15.33 -5.56
CA GLY A 95 16.12 -15.52 -4.44
C GLY A 95 15.51 -15.16 -3.07
N ILE A 96 14.20 -15.37 -2.90
CA ILE A 96 13.48 -15.10 -1.64
C ILE A 96 13.05 -16.44 -1.04
N GLU A 97 13.34 -16.64 0.24
CA GLU A 97 12.83 -17.78 1.00
C GLU A 97 11.46 -17.47 1.61
N MET A 98 10.76 -18.51 2.09
CA MET A 98 9.45 -18.31 2.73
C MET A 98 9.54 -17.40 3.96
N ASP A 99 10.63 -17.50 4.73
CA ASP A 99 10.81 -16.67 5.92
C ASP A 99 11.10 -15.20 5.58
N ASP A 100 11.77 -14.94 4.45
CA ASP A 100 11.92 -13.59 3.92
C ASP A 100 10.56 -13.00 3.54
N LEU A 101 9.71 -13.77 2.85
CA LEU A 101 8.35 -13.32 2.52
C LEU A 101 7.52 -13.03 3.78
N ARG A 102 7.59 -13.90 4.79
CA ARG A 102 6.91 -13.65 6.07
C ARG A 102 7.40 -12.37 6.72
N GLN A 103 8.70 -12.09 6.67
CA GLN A 103 9.26 -10.88 7.22
C GLN A 103 8.78 -9.64 6.43
N ILE A 104 8.75 -9.70 5.10
CA ILE A 104 8.22 -8.64 4.25
C ILE A 104 6.76 -8.33 4.61
N LEU A 105 5.92 -9.37 4.70
CA LEU A 105 4.50 -9.22 5.03
C LEU A 105 4.28 -8.75 6.47
N ARG A 106 5.11 -9.17 7.40
CA ARG A 106 5.10 -8.66 8.78
C ARG A 106 5.36 -7.16 8.81
N ASP A 107 6.34 -6.69 8.04
CA ASP A 107 6.66 -5.27 7.95
C ASP A 107 5.54 -4.48 7.26
N ASP A 108 4.93 -5.02 6.21
CA ASP A 108 3.78 -4.39 5.53
C ASP A 108 2.58 -4.25 6.48
N ILE A 109 2.29 -5.28 7.28
CA ILE A 109 1.24 -5.23 8.30
C ILE A 109 1.54 -4.13 9.34
N ARG A 110 2.79 -3.99 9.79
CA ARG A 110 3.18 -2.94 10.75
C ARG A 110 3.00 -1.55 10.15
N ILE A 111 3.36 -1.36 8.88
CA ILE A 111 3.12 -0.10 8.17
C ILE A 111 1.61 0.20 8.10
N ASP A 112 0.79 -0.80 7.75
CA ASP A 112 -0.67 -0.65 7.69
C ASP A 112 -1.28 -0.29 9.04
N GLU A 113 -0.85 -0.95 10.12
CA GLU A 113 -1.30 -0.66 11.49
C GLU A 113 -0.90 0.75 11.91
N TYR A 114 0.35 1.15 11.63
CA TYR A 114 0.80 2.53 11.88
C TYR A 114 -0.03 3.58 11.12
N VAL A 115 -0.29 3.33 9.83
CA VAL A 115 -1.11 4.22 8.99
C VAL A 115 -2.55 4.27 9.53
N ALA A 116 -3.11 3.13 9.92
CA ALA A 116 -4.44 3.07 10.52
C ALA A 116 -4.50 3.80 11.87
N ASP A 117 -3.50 3.71 12.73
CA ASP A 117 -3.51 4.42 14.00
C ASP A 117 -3.31 5.93 13.80
N ARG A 118 -2.37 6.31 12.92
CA ARG A 118 -2.00 7.70 12.67
C ARG A 118 -3.07 8.46 11.90
N PHE A 119 -3.74 7.80 10.96
CA PHE A 119 -4.68 8.41 10.03
C PHE A 119 -6.08 7.79 10.08
N GLY A 120 -6.40 6.86 10.98
CA GLY A 120 -7.66 6.08 10.94
C GLY A 120 -8.84 6.67 11.70
N ARG A 121 -8.67 7.80 12.40
CA ARG A 121 -9.80 8.56 12.96
C ARG A 121 -10.09 9.76 12.08
N GLY A 122 -11.10 9.62 11.22
CA GLY A 122 -11.63 10.72 10.45
C GLY A 122 -12.03 11.85 11.37
N GLY A 123 -11.47 13.03 11.14
CA GLY A 123 -12.04 14.26 11.65
C GLY A 123 -13.54 14.28 11.31
N ARG A 124 -14.32 15.01 12.10
CA ARG A 124 -15.77 15.07 11.95
C ARG A 124 -16.14 15.58 10.55
N LEU A 125 -16.46 14.66 9.62
CA LEU A 125 -16.95 14.99 8.28
C LEU A 125 -18.30 15.71 8.42
N THR A 126 -18.41 16.83 7.74
CA THR A 126 -19.62 17.66 7.72
C THR A 126 -20.61 17.16 6.67
N GLU A 127 -21.89 17.48 6.86
CA GLU A 127 -22.94 17.15 5.88
C GLU A 127 -22.66 17.78 4.50
N VAL A 128 -22.05 18.97 4.47
CA VAL A 128 -21.66 19.68 3.25
C VAL A 128 -20.56 18.93 2.50
N GLU A 129 -19.54 18.42 3.21
CA GLU A 129 -18.48 17.59 2.61
C GLU A 129 -19.07 16.30 2.02
N LEU A 130 -19.98 15.64 2.74
CA LEU A 130 -20.62 14.41 2.25
C LEU A 130 -21.44 14.65 0.97
N ARG A 131 -22.24 15.72 0.92
CA ARG A 131 -23.03 16.05 -0.27
C ARG A 131 -22.16 16.43 -1.46
N THR A 132 -21.15 17.28 -1.23
CA THR A 132 -20.17 17.64 -2.26
C THR A 132 -19.48 16.41 -2.82
N HIS A 133 -19.06 15.48 -1.95
CA HIS A 133 -18.41 14.24 -2.38
C HIS A 133 -19.34 13.35 -3.20
N TYR A 134 -20.57 13.14 -2.74
CA TYR A 134 -21.58 12.37 -3.46
C TYR A 134 -21.84 12.96 -4.86
N ASP A 135 -22.02 14.28 -4.96
CA ASP A 135 -22.29 14.93 -6.23
C ASP A 135 -21.11 14.85 -7.21
N ALA A 136 -19.88 14.97 -6.72
CA ALA A 136 -18.67 14.81 -7.52
C ALA A 136 -18.42 13.35 -7.96
N HIS A 137 -18.90 12.37 -7.19
CA HIS A 137 -18.61 10.94 -7.39
C HIS A 137 -19.85 10.07 -7.60
N ARG A 138 -20.94 10.62 -8.16
CA ARG A 138 -22.22 9.90 -8.32
C ARG A 138 -22.09 8.54 -9.01
N ALA A 139 -21.15 8.40 -9.95
CA ALA A 139 -20.88 7.15 -10.65
C ALA A 139 -20.45 5.99 -9.71
N ARG A 140 -19.98 6.27 -8.50
CA ARG A 140 -19.64 5.26 -7.47
C ARG A 140 -20.86 4.78 -6.68
N PHE A 141 -22.00 5.46 -6.80
CA PHE A 141 -23.23 5.23 -6.02
C PHE A 141 -24.43 4.89 -6.92
N LEU A 142 -24.18 4.09 -7.96
CA LEU A 142 -25.22 3.62 -8.88
C LEU A 142 -25.80 2.27 -8.44
N GLU A 143 -27.07 2.04 -8.72
CA GLU A 143 -27.72 0.74 -8.70
C GLU A 143 -28.56 0.59 -9.96
N GLY A 144 -28.39 -0.51 -10.70
CA GLY A 144 -29.05 -0.67 -12.00
C GLY A 144 -28.66 0.40 -13.05
N GLY A 145 -27.56 1.12 -12.85
CA GLY A 145 -27.11 2.22 -13.71
C GLY A 145 -27.62 3.61 -13.31
N GLU A 146 -28.52 3.70 -12.32
CA GLU A 146 -29.09 4.97 -11.85
C GLU A 146 -28.50 5.39 -10.49
N PRO A 147 -28.26 6.69 -10.24
CA PRO A 147 -27.77 7.17 -8.95
C PRO A 147 -28.78 6.95 -7.82
N LEU A 148 -28.33 6.28 -6.76
CA LEU A 148 -29.13 6.13 -5.54
C LEU A 148 -29.25 7.47 -4.80
N PRO A 149 -30.41 7.80 -4.20
CA PRO A 149 -30.57 9.05 -3.44
C PRO A 149 -29.55 9.16 -2.32
N PHE A 150 -28.97 10.35 -2.12
CA PHE A 150 -27.92 10.59 -1.11
C PHE A 150 -28.25 10.00 0.28
N GLU A 151 -29.47 10.20 0.77
CA GLU A 151 -29.89 9.69 2.09
C GLU A 151 -29.77 8.16 2.20
N SER A 152 -30.00 7.42 1.11
CA SER A 152 -29.91 5.95 1.08
C SER A 152 -28.47 5.43 1.07
N VAL A 153 -27.51 6.25 0.63
CA VAL A 153 -26.09 5.88 0.51
C VAL A 153 -25.18 6.71 1.41
N ARG A 154 -25.73 7.49 2.33
CA ARG A 154 -24.98 8.46 3.16
C ARG A 154 -23.81 7.83 3.91
N ASP A 155 -23.99 6.62 4.44
CA ASP A 155 -22.91 5.90 5.15
C ASP A 155 -21.83 5.41 4.17
N ARG A 156 -22.21 4.91 3.00
CA ARG A 156 -21.26 4.55 1.93
C ARG A 156 -20.47 5.76 1.43
N VAL A 157 -21.13 6.91 1.26
CA VAL A 157 -20.49 8.17 0.88
C VAL A 157 -19.47 8.60 1.94
N ARG A 158 -19.80 8.44 3.22
CA ARG A 158 -18.89 8.74 4.32
C ARG A 158 -17.65 7.86 4.29
N GLU A 159 -17.83 6.56 4.08
CA GLU A 159 -16.72 5.59 4.00
C GLU A 159 -15.83 5.84 2.77
N ASP A 160 -16.44 6.17 1.64
CA ASP A 160 -15.73 6.49 0.38
C ASP A 160 -14.92 7.79 0.52
N LEU A 161 -15.56 8.88 0.98
CA LEU A 161 -14.87 10.15 1.24
C LEU A 161 -13.75 9.97 2.26
N TRP A 162 -13.97 9.15 3.30
CA TRP A 162 -12.94 8.88 4.28
C TRP A 162 -11.76 8.11 3.68
N THR A 163 -12.04 7.15 2.80
CA THR A 163 -11.02 6.38 2.09
C THR A 163 -10.16 7.30 1.22
N ASP A 164 -10.77 8.19 0.45
CA ASP A 164 -10.06 9.16 -0.41
C ASP A 164 -9.22 10.13 0.42
N ARG A 165 -9.81 10.73 1.47
CA ARG A 165 -9.09 11.66 2.36
C ARG A 165 -7.92 10.98 3.06
N ARG A 166 -8.07 9.72 3.48
CA ARG A 166 -6.97 8.96 4.07
C ARG A 166 -5.87 8.72 3.04
N ALA A 167 -6.22 8.38 1.80
CA ALA A 167 -5.24 8.19 0.73
C ALA A 167 -4.42 9.47 0.49
N GLU A 168 -5.05 10.65 0.51
CA GLU A 168 -4.37 11.95 0.42
C GLU A 168 -3.43 12.21 1.61
N LEU A 169 -3.87 11.93 2.83
CA LEU A 169 -3.05 12.10 4.04
C LEU A 169 -1.81 11.18 4.02
N VAL A 170 -2.01 9.92 3.61
CA VAL A 170 -0.92 8.95 3.41
C VAL A 170 0.04 9.43 2.32
N ALA A 171 -0.48 9.88 1.17
CA ALA A 171 0.33 10.40 0.07
C ALA A 171 1.18 11.60 0.52
N GLY A 172 0.57 12.55 1.24
CA GLY A 172 1.27 13.71 1.80
C GLY A 172 2.34 13.32 2.82
N TRP A 173 2.07 12.32 3.65
CA TRP A 173 3.03 11.76 4.60
C TRP A 173 4.23 11.12 3.87
N VAL A 174 3.98 10.22 2.92
CA VAL A 174 5.04 9.56 2.12
C VAL A 174 5.86 10.59 1.35
N ALA A 175 5.23 11.58 0.72
CA ALA A 175 5.94 12.68 0.06
C ALA A 175 6.82 13.47 1.05
N GLY A 176 6.34 13.63 2.29
CA GLY A 176 7.12 14.19 3.39
C GLY A 176 8.33 13.33 3.77
N LEU A 177 8.20 12.00 3.81
CA LEU A 177 9.31 11.07 4.03
C LEU A 177 10.36 11.19 2.92
N LEU A 178 9.93 11.25 1.67
CA LEU A 178 10.81 11.34 0.51
C LEU A 178 11.63 12.63 0.52
N ARG A 179 11.01 13.78 0.82
CA ARG A 179 11.70 15.10 0.83
C ARG A 179 12.84 15.20 1.85
N ARG A 180 12.74 14.47 2.95
CA ARG A 180 13.72 14.50 4.07
C ARG A 180 14.70 13.34 4.04
N ALA A 181 14.49 12.37 3.16
CA ALA A 181 15.32 11.18 3.08
C ALA A 181 16.49 11.39 2.12
N GLU A 182 17.60 10.73 2.43
CA GLU A 182 18.69 10.56 1.49
C GLU A 182 18.38 9.35 0.59
N VAL A 183 17.97 9.65 -0.65
CA VAL A 183 17.67 8.65 -1.68
C VAL A 183 18.59 8.87 -2.86
N MET A 184 19.49 7.91 -3.10
CA MET A 184 20.32 7.89 -4.29
C MET A 184 19.72 6.91 -5.28
N ARG A 185 19.33 7.39 -6.48
CA ARG A 185 18.97 6.52 -7.60
C ARG A 185 20.18 6.36 -8.50
N VAL A 186 20.36 5.16 -9.04
CA VAL A 186 21.34 4.90 -10.09
C VAL A 186 20.54 4.78 -11.38
N ASP A 187 20.62 5.80 -12.22
CA ASP A 187 20.08 5.70 -13.57
C ASP A 187 20.89 4.64 -14.35
N PRO A 188 20.24 3.78 -15.15
CA PRO A 188 20.91 2.79 -15.97
C PRO A 188 21.80 3.40 -17.06
#